data_AF-A0A395YD44-F1
#
_entry.id   AF-A0A395YD44-F1
#
_cell.length_a   1.000
_cell.length_b   1.000
_cell.length_c   1.000
_cell.angle_alpha   90.00
_cell.angle_beta   90.00
_cell.angle_gamma   90.00
#
_symmetry.space_group_name_H-M   'P 1'
#
loop_
_entity.id
_entity.type
_entity.pdbx_description
1 polymer ?
#
loop_
_entity_poly.entity_id
_entity_poly.type
_entity_poly.pdbx_seq_one_letter_code
_entity_poly.pdbx_strand_id
1 'polypeptide(L)'
;MNGVMVNEERGVAVRTSQTEMMISRQAQEVQAAMVIAKRFPRDEVDSFNRILTSCQRKSLAETATYEYPRGGTKVTGPSIRLAEAIAQNWGNIDFGITELEQSNGESQVMAYAWDLETNARQTKIFTVPHIRGTKKGNVPLTDPRDIYEMVANQGARRLRACILGIIPGDVVEAAVKKCEETLINGEEKPLIDLVREMSNIFQKEFGVPLEAIEKFIGCKSEAFSMKDLVRLRRIYSSLHDGMAKREDYFELSIAEPAGGVEGDVKNPFEGKEEKPKPAGKGVKRDEAESK
;
A
#
# COMPACT_ATOMS: atom_id res chain seq x y z
N MET A 1 -46.12 -45.19 20.84
CA MET A 1 -44.68 -44.99 20.60
C MET A 1 -44.55 -43.64 19.92
N ASN A 2 -44.26 -42.61 20.72
CA ASN A 2 -44.31 -41.21 20.30
C ASN A 2 -43.00 -40.80 19.63
N GLY A 3 -43.16 -39.86 18.71
CA GLY A 3 -42.20 -39.49 17.70
C GLY A 3 -40.96 -38.78 18.21
N VAL A 4 -39.94 -38.92 17.38
CA VAL A 4 -38.66 -38.20 17.36
C VAL A 4 -38.90 -36.69 17.38
N MET A 5 -38.22 -35.97 18.27
CA MET A 5 -37.75 -34.61 18.02
C MET A 5 -36.31 -34.47 18.50
N VAL A 6 -35.40 -34.45 17.53
CA VAL A 6 -34.02 -34.02 17.69
C VAL A 6 -34.06 -32.50 17.62
N ASN A 7 -33.82 -31.82 18.74
CA ASN A 7 -33.58 -30.38 18.74
C ASN A 7 -32.10 -30.13 18.45
N GLU A 8 -31.84 -29.74 17.20
CA GLU A 8 -30.58 -29.21 16.73
C GLU A 8 -30.50 -27.74 17.17
N GLU A 9 -29.91 -27.49 18.33
CA GLU A 9 -29.65 -26.12 18.80
C GLU A 9 -28.59 -25.47 17.90
N ARG A 10 -29.05 -24.64 16.97
CA ARG A 10 -28.24 -23.62 16.31
C ARG A 10 -27.70 -22.68 17.40
N GLY A 11 -26.40 -22.74 17.64
CA GLY A 11 -25.70 -21.80 18.52
C GLY A 11 -25.91 -20.37 18.04
N VAL A 12 -26.84 -19.65 18.67
CA VAL A 12 -26.94 -18.21 18.55
C VAL A 12 -25.73 -17.64 19.29
N ALA A 13 -24.82 -17.01 18.57
CA ALA A 13 -23.71 -16.28 19.17
C ALA A 13 -24.29 -15.25 20.16
N VAL A 14 -24.10 -15.49 21.46
CA VAL A 14 -24.57 -14.58 22.52
C VAL A 14 -23.82 -13.27 22.37
N ARG A 15 -24.51 -12.21 21.93
CA ARG A 15 -23.96 -10.86 21.92
C ARG A 15 -23.76 -10.44 23.37
N THR A 16 -22.51 -10.20 23.75
CA THR A 16 -22.20 -9.70 25.09
C THR A 16 -22.60 -8.23 25.18
N SER A 17 -22.97 -7.76 26.38
CA SER A 17 -23.23 -6.33 26.62
C SER A 17 -22.03 -5.45 26.22
N GLN A 18 -20.81 -5.98 26.32
CA GLN A 18 -19.60 -5.33 25.85
C GLN A 18 -19.57 -5.17 24.32
N THR A 19 -19.96 -6.20 23.57
CA THR A 19 -20.09 -6.15 22.11
C THR A 19 -21.13 -5.13 21.69
N GLU A 20 -22.29 -5.09 22.36
CA GLU A 20 -23.35 -4.12 22.06
C GLU A 20 -22.92 -2.68 22.34
N MET A 21 -22.21 -2.43 23.44
CA MET A 21 -21.65 -1.11 23.74
C MET A 21 -20.64 -0.65 22.68
N MET A 22 -19.75 -1.53 22.21
CA MET A 22 -18.80 -1.19 21.15
C MET A 22 -19.50 -0.83 19.83
N ILE A 23 -20.49 -1.63 19.41
CA ILE A 23 -21.27 -1.36 18.18
C ILE A 23 -22.03 -0.04 18.31
N SER A 24 -22.69 0.19 19.46
CA SER A 24 -23.44 1.44 19.70
C SER A 24 -22.52 2.65 19.66
N ARG A 25 -21.34 2.57 20.27
CA ARG A 25 -20.36 3.67 20.26
C ARG A 25 -19.88 3.97 18.84
N GLN A 26 -19.49 2.96 18.08
CA GLN A 26 -19.00 3.15 16.71
C GLN A 26 -20.10 3.75 15.81
N ALA A 27 -21.34 3.29 15.95
CA ALA A 27 -22.48 3.86 15.23
C ALA A 27 -22.70 5.34 15.60
N GLN A 28 -22.64 5.68 16.89
CA GLN A 28 -22.78 7.06 17.36
C GLN A 28 -21.65 7.97 16.87
N GLU A 29 -20.40 7.50 16.89
CA GLU A 29 -19.24 8.24 16.39
C GLU A 29 -19.39 8.56 14.90
N VAL A 30 -19.77 7.57 14.08
CA VAL A 30 -20.00 7.76 12.64
C VAL A 30 -21.15 8.73 12.38
N GLN A 31 -22.30 8.55 13.06
CA GLN A 31 -23.44 9.43 12.89
C GLN A 31 -23.11 10.87 13.30
N ALA A 32 -22.41 11.05 14.42
CA ALA A 32 -21.98 12.37 14.88
C ALA A 32 -21.03 13.03 13.87
N ALA A 33 -20.05 12.29 13.34
CA ALA A 33 -19.11 12.81 12.35
C ALA A 33 -19.82 13.27 11.06
N MET A 34 -20.77 12.47 10.56
CA MET A 34 -21.57 12.84 9.38
C MET A 34 -22.44 14.08 9.62
N VAL A 35 -23.10 14.17 10.79
CA VAL A 35 -23.94 15.33 11.14
C VAL A 35 -23.08 16.60 11.27
N ILE A 36 -21.91 16.50 11.91
CA ILE A 36 -20.98 17.63 12.06
C ILE A 36 -20.48 18.09 10.69
N ALA A 37 -20.05 17.18 9.82
CA ALA A 37 -19.59 17.50 8.47
C ALA A 37 -20.67 18.19 7.63
N LYS A 38 -21.93 17.73 7.72
CA LYS A 38 -23.06 18.38 7.03
C LYS A 38 -23.44 19.74 7.62
N ARG A 39 -23.24 19.93 8.92
CA ARG A 39 -23.54 21.21 9.61
C ARG A 39 -22.46 22.26 9.38
N PHE A 40 -21.21 21.82 9.25
CA PHE A 40 -20.03 22.66 9.07
C PHE A 40 -19.27 22.19 7.82
N PRO A 41 -19.82 22.45 6.61
CA PRO A 41 -19.14 22.09 5.38
C PRO A 41 -17.82 22.84 5.25
N ARG A 42 -16.85 22.21 4.58
CA ARG A 42 -15.54 22.82 4.30
C ARG A 42 -15.68 23.98 3.32
N ASP A 43 -14.75 24.93 3.42
CA ASP A 43 -14.50 25.88 2.35
C ASP A 43 -13.42 25.29 1.44
N GLU A 44 -13.81 24.86 0.24
CA GLU A 44 -12.90 24.19 -0.70
C GLU A 44 -11.72 25.08 -1.11
N VAL A 45 -11.90 26.41 -1.17
CA VAL A 45 -10.82 27.34 -1.51
C VAL A 45 -9.81 27.41 -0.37
N ASP A 46 -10.28 27.51 0.87
CA ASP A 46 -9.40 27.51 2.04
C ASP A 46 -8.69 26.16 2.21
N SER A 47 -9.41 25.04 2.08
CA SER A 47 -8.83 23.69 2.08
C SER A 47 -7.75 23.52 1.01
N PHE A 48 -8.02 23.97 -0.22
CA PHE A 48 -7.05 23.96 -1.31
C PHE A 48 -5.80 24.79 -0.96
N ASN A 49 -5.96 26.00 -0.42
CA ASN A 49 -4.84 26.84 -0.02
C ASN A 49 -4.00 26.23 1.11
N ARG A 50 -4.64 25.54 2.08
CA ARG A 50 -3.95 24.80 3.14
C ARG A 50 -3.13 23.64 2.59
N ILE A 51 -3.66 22.92 1.60
CA ILE A 51 -2.94 21.87 0.87
C ILE A 51 -1.70 22.46 0.20
N LEU A 52 -1.86 23.54 -0.58
CA LEU A 52 -0.74 24.17 -1.27
C LEU A 52 0.31 24.72 -0.29
N THR A 53 -0.12 25.29 0.83
CA THR A 53 0.78 25.75 1.90
C THR A 53 1.56 24.58 2.50
N SER A 54 0.91 23.44 2.74
CA SER A 54 1.60 22.23 3.20
C SER A 54 2.65 21.75 2.20
N CYS A 55 2.36 21.84 0.90
CA CYS A 55 3.26 21.45 -0.19
C CYS A 55 4.50 22.34 -0.33
N GLN A 56 4.51 23.53 0.29
CA GLN A 56 5.69 24.41 0.37
C GLN A 56 6.75 23.94 1.38
N ARG A 57 6.42 22.95 2.22
CA ARG A 57 7.41 22.37 3.14
C ARG A 57 8.36 21.45 2.37
N LYS A 58 9.64 21.79 2.35
CA LYS A 58 10.69 21.02 1.65
C LYS A 58 10.65 19.52 2.00
N SER A 59 10.52 19.18 3.29
CA SER A 59 10.47 17.78 3.75
C SER A 59 9.28 16.98 3.20
N LEU A 60 8.11 17.62 3.02
CA LEU A 60 6.98 16.98 2.34
C LEU A 60 7.28 16.84 0.84
N ALA A 61 7.74 17.93 0.22
CA ALA A 61 8.01 17.97 -1.22
C ALA A 61 9.02 16.89 -1.66
N GLU A 62 10.06 16.64 -0.87
CA GLU A 62 11.09 15.62 -1.14
C GLU A 62 10.52 14.20 -1.23
N THR A 63 9.42 13.93 -0.54
CA THR A 63 8.78 12.60 -0.45
C THR A 63 7.41 12.58 -1.13
N ALA A 64 7.03 13.64 -1.84
CA ALA A 64 5.67 13.85 -2.34
C ALA A 64 5.28 12.95 -3.52
N THR A 65 6.27 12.44 -4.25
CA THR A 65 6.07 11.64 -5.47
C THR A 65 7.02 10.45 -5.47
N TYR A 66 6.56 9.32 -6.00
CA TYR A 66 7.41 8.15 -6.26
C TYR A 66 7.62 7.95 -7.77
N GLU A 67 8.65 7.20 -8.14
CA GLU A 67 8.91 6.76 -9.52
C GLU A 67 9.36 5.31 -9.45
N TYR A 68 8.71 4.39 -10.19
CA TYR A 68 9.23 3.02 -10.36
C TYR A 68 9.03 2.49 -11.78
N PRO A 69 9.96 1.66 -12.28
CA PRO A 69 9.85 1.02 -13.60
C PRO A 69 8.88 -0.17 -13.54
N ARG A 70 8.05 -0.31 -14.58
CA ARG A 70 7.15 -1.45 -14.77
C ARG A 70 6.95 -1.72 -16.26
N GLY A 71 7.30 -2.93 -16.70
CA GLY A 71 7.07 -3.37 -18.09
C GLY A 71 7.72 -2.46 -19.14
N GLY A 72 8.93 -1.95 -18.88
CA GLY A 72 9.63 -1.02 -19.78
C GLY A 72 9.16 0.43 -19.73
N THR A 73 8.13 0.75 -18.93
CA THR A 73 7.64 2.12 -18.72
C THR A 73 7.92 2.61 -17.30
N LYS A 74 7.96 3.93 -17.08
CA LYS A 74 8.11 4.52 -15.75
C LYS A 74 6.73 4.88 -15.22
N VAL A 75 6.38 4.37 -14.04
CA VAL A 75 5.18 4.74 -13.32
C VAL A 75 5.56 5.79 -12.28
N THR A 76 5.00 6.99 -12.43
CA THR A 76 5.13 8.07 -11.46
C THR A 76 3.78 8.37 -10.84
N GLY A 77 3.76 8.89 -9.62
CA GLY A 77 2.52 9.34 -9.00
C GLY A 77 2.71 9.96 -7.62
N PRO A 78 1.64 10.54 -7.06
CA PRO A 78 1.62 11.05 -5.69
C PRO A 78 2.00 9.92 -4.72
N SER A 79 2.81 10.21 -3.71
CA SER A 79 3.12 9.27 -2.65
C SER A 79 1.97 9.15 -1.64
N ILE A 80 2.06 8.18 -0.73
CA ILE A 80 1.12 8.12 0.40
C ILE A 80 1.25 9.37 1.29
N ARG A 81 2.47 9.90 1.48
CA ARG A 81 2.70 11.09 2.31
C ARG A 81 2.04 12.34 1.75
N LEU A 82 2.09 12.52 0.42
CA LEU A 82 1.35 13.60 -0.22
C LEU A 82 -0.16 13.38 -0.10
N ALA A 83 -0.65 12.16 -0.34
CA ALA A 83 -2.08 11.85 -0.21
C ALA A 83 -2.61 12.10 1.21
N GLU A 84 -1.88 11.68 2.25
CA GLU A 84 -2.23 11.95 3.65
C GLU A 84 -2.23 13.45 3.95
N ALA A 85 -1.22 14.19 3.49
CA ALA A 85 -1.16 15.64 3.67
C ALA A 85 -2.33 16.35 2.97
N ILE A 86 -2.72 15.88 1.78
CA ILE A 86 -3.91 16.37 1.08
C ILE A 86 -5.17 16.09 1.92
N ALA A 87 -5.39 14.84 2.34
CA ALA A 87 -6.57 14.45 3.09
C ALA A 87 -6.69 15.21 4.42
N GLN A 88 -5.59 15.38 5.15
CA GLN A 88 -5.53 16.15 6.41
C GLN A 88 -5.98 17.61 6.23
N ASN A 89 -5.73 18.20 5.06
CA ASN A 89 -6.05 19.59 4.78
C ASN A 89 -7.34 19.76 3.95
N TRP A 90 -7.90 18.68 3.38
CA TRP A 90 -9.15 18.73 2.63
C TRP A 90 -10.36 18.99 3.53
N GLY A 91 -10.35 18.40 4.73
CA GLY A 91 -11.41 18.54 5.72
C GLY A 91 -12.60 17.61 5.47
N ASN A 92 -13.30 17.26 6.56
CA ASN A 92 -14.46 16.36 6.56
C ASN A 92 -14.21 15.00 5.86
N ILE A 93 -12.98 14.47 5.95
CA ILE A 93 -12.60 13.17 5.40
C ILE A 93 -12.10 12.24 6.50
N ASP A 94 -12.58 11.01 6.49
CA ASP A 94 -12.12 9.90 7.31
C ASP A 94 -11.39 8.88 6.43
N PHE A 95 -10.23 8.39 6.84
CA PHE A 95 -9.44 7.47 6.04
C PHE A 95 -8.54 6.63 6.94
N GLY A 96 -8.26 5.39 6.51
CA GLY A 96 -7.44 4.51 7.30
C GLY A 96 -7.24 3.13 6.72
N ILE A 97 -6.46 2.34 7.46
CA ILE A 97 -6.18 0.93 7.21
C ILE A 97 -6.64 0.16 8.45
N THR A 98 -7.32 -0.95 8.24
CA THR A 98 -7.76 -1.86 9.30
C THR A 98 -7.42 -3.28 8.87
N GLU A 99 -6.62 -3.97 9.69
CA GLU A 99 -6.46 -5.41 9.55
C GLU A 99 -7.72 -6.07 10.13
N LEU A 100 -8.46 -6.78 9.27
CA LEU A 100 -9.73 -7.42 9.61
C LEU A 100 -9.49 -8.77 10.28
N GLU A 101 -8.54 -9.52 9.74
CA GLU A 101 -8.17 -10.84 10.21
C GLU A 101 -6.71 -11.11 9.86
N GLN A 102 -6.01 -11.82 10.74
CA GLN A 102 -4.71 -12.40 10.47
C GLN A 102 -4.73 -13.89 10.82
N SER A 103 -4.61 -14.74 9.81
CA SER A 103 -4.66 -16.19 9.99
C SER A 103 -3.92 -16.90 8.85
N ASN A 104 -3.48 -18.14 9.08
CA ASN A 104 -2.97 -19.04 8.03
C ASN A 104 -1.85 -18.48 7.13
N GLY A 105 -0.99 -17.57 7.63
CA GLY A 105 0.10 -16.99 6.84
C GLY A 105 -0.35 -15.88 5.89
N GLU A 106 -1.50 -15.26 6.13
CA GLU A 106 -1.98 -14.09 5.42
C GLU A 106 -2.74 -13.12 6.34
N SER A 107 -2.87 -11.88 5.88
CA SER A 107 -3.68 -10.84 6.53
C SER A 107 -4.75 -10.34 5.57
N GLN A 108 -6.01 -10.34 6.02
CA GLN A 108 -7.08 -9.64 5.33
C GLN A 108 -7.12 -8.19 5.81
N VAL A 109 -6.99 -7.25 4.88
CA VAL A 109 -6.82 -5.84 5.18
C VAL A 109 -7.84 -5.02 4.42
N MET A 110 -8.41 -4.03 5.10
CA MET A 110 -9.26 -3.01 4.51
C MET A 110 -8.50 -1.68 4.50
N ALA A 111 -8.46 -1.02 3.35
CA ALA A 111 -8.10 0.40 3.26
C ALA A 111 -9.31 1.19 2.75
N TYR A 112 -9.51 2.39 3.29
CA TYR A 112 -10.67 3.21 2.94
C TYR A 112 -10.36 4.71 3.00
N ALA A 113 -11.19 5.48 2.28
CA ALA A 113 -11.32 6.91 2.43
C ALA A 113 -12.80 7.27 2.22
N TRP A 114 -13.32 8.13 3.08
CA TRP A 114 -14.72 8.53 3.12
C TRP A 114 -14.83 10.03 3.37
N ASP A 115 -15.28 10.75 2.36
CA ASP A 115 -15.70 12.14 2.52
C ASP A 115 -17.07 12.16 3.21
N LEU A 116 -17.07 12.56 4.48
CA LEU A 116 -18.25 12.61 5.34
C LEU A 116 -19.23 13.72 4.92
N GLU A 117 -18.76 14.72 4.18
CA GLU A 117 -19.58 15.83 3.72
C GLU A 117 -20.35 15.45 2.45
N THR A 118 -19.69 14.84 1.46
CA THR A 118 -20.35 14.43 0.19
C THR A 118 -20.91 13.02 0.22
N ASN A 119 -20.51 12.21 1.21
CA ASN A 119 -20.71 10.76 1.27
C ASN A 119 -20.00 9.95 0.18
N ALA A 120 -19.07 10.54 -0.57
CA ALA A 120 -18.21 9.78 -1.46
C ALA A 120 -17.31 8.85 -0.65
N ARG A 121 -17.32 7.55 -0.96
CA ARG A 121 -16.55 6.54 -0.24
C ARG A 121 -15.84 5.59 -1.18
N GLN A 122 -14.56 5.35 -0.89
CA GLN A 122 -13.73 4.32 -1.52
C GLN A 122 -13.32 3.31 -0.46
N THR A 123 -13.44 2.02 -0.76
CA THR A 123 -13.05 0.95 0.15
C THR A 123 -12.44 -0.18 -0.66
N LYS A 124 -11.29 -0.68 -0.22
CA LYS A 124 -10.56 -1.79 -0.84
C LYS A 124 -10.25 -2.82 0.22
N ILE A 125 -10.85 -3.99 0.11
CA ILE A 125 -10.53 -5.17 0.91
C ILE A 125 -9.60 -6.05 0.08
N PHE A 126 -8.49 -6.49 0.67
CA PHE A 126 -7.48 -7.28 -0.04
C PHE A 126 -6.73 -8.19 0.94
N THR A 127 -6.23 -9.29 0.41
CA THR A 127 -5.40 -10.25 1.16
C THR A 127 -3.92 -9.95 0.92
N VAL A 128 -3.13 -9.99 1.99
CA VAL A 128 -1.68 -9.88 1.98
C VAL A 128 -1.09 -11.20 2.43
N PRO A 129 -0.56 -12.03 1.51
CA PRO A 129 0.15 -13.24 1.90
C PRO A 129 1.48 -12.87 2.59
N HIS A 130 1.81 -13.54 3.68
CA HIS A 130 3.04 -13.33 4.46
C HIS A 130 4.23 -14.01 3.77
N ILE A 131 4.54 -13.56 2.56
CA ILE A 131 5.61 -14.12 1.73
C ILE A 131 6.50 -13.02 1.17
N ARG A 132 7.81 -13.24 1.23
CA ARG A 132 8.82 -12.42 0.59
C ARG A 132 9.29 -13.09 -0.70
N GLY A 133 9.00 -12.46 -1.83
CA GLY A 133 9.47 -12.94 -3.13
C GLY A 133 10.99 -12.78 -3.28
N THR A 134 11.69 -13.86 -3.60
CA THR A 134 13.14 -13.84 -3.90
C THR A 134 13.40 -14.40 -5.29
N LYS A 135 14.60 -14.15 -5.85
CA LYS A 135 15.01 -14.75 -7.14
C LYS A 135 15.05 -16.30 -7.09
N LYS A 136 15.13 -16.88 -5.89
CA LYS A 136 15.16 -18.33 -5.65
C LYS A 136 13.78 -18.90 -5.29
N GLY A 137 12.72 -18.09 -5.37
CA GLY A 137 11.35 -18.46 -4.99
C GLY A 137 10.82 -17.66 -3.81
N ASN A 138 9.56 -17.90 -3.46
CA ASN A 138 8.90 -17.26 -2.33
C ASN A 138 9.38 -17.85 -1.01
N VAL A 139 9.73 -16.99 -0.06
CA VAL A 139 10.10 -17.37 1.31
C VAL A 139 9.00 -16.89 2.25
N PRO A 140 8.43 -17.76 3.10
CA PRO A 140 7.43 -17.34 4.08
C PRO A 140 8.07 -16.40 5.10
N LEU A 141 7.35 -15.33 5.45
CA LEU A 141 7.69 -14.48 6.57
C LEU A 141 7.16 -15.09 7.86
N THR A 142 8.03 -15.25 8.84
CA THR A 142 7.68 -15.78 10.18
C THR A 142 7.94 -14.77 11.28
N ASP A 143 8.77 -13.77 11.03
CA ASP A 143 9.04 -12.70 11.98
C ASP A 143 7.84 -11.71 12.03
N PRO A 144 7.26 -11.45 13.22
CA PRO A 144 6.09 -10.59 13.36
C PRO A 144 6.32 -9.16 12.85
N ARG A 145 7.55 -8.62 12.96
CA ARG A 145 7.86 -7.27 12.48
C ARG A 145 7.90 -7.24 10.97
N ASP A 146 8.55 -8.21 10.33
CA ASP A 146 8.55 -8.35 8.87
C ASP A 146 7.12 -8.45 8.30
N ILE A 147 6.25 -9.22 8.98
CA ILE A 147 4.83 -9.35 8.61
C ILE A 147 4.12 -8.00 8.74
N TYR A 148 4.26 -7.33 9.89
CA TYR A 148 3.64 -6.03 10.13
C TYR A 148 4.08 -4.98 9.08
N GLU A 149 5.37 -4.86 8.83
CA GLU A 149 5.92 -3.91 7.84
C GLU A 149 5.40 -4.23 6.42
N MET A 150 5.31 -5.51 6.05
CA MET A 150 4.73 -5.93 4.76
C MET A 150 3.26 -5.54 4.63
N VAL A 151 2.46 -5.84 5.65
CA VAL A 151 1.02 -5.54 5.69
C VAL A 151 0.79 -4.03 5.65
N ALA A 152 1.54 -3.27 6.46
CA ALA A 152 1.49 -1.81 6.48
C ALA A 152 1.84 -1.20 5.12
N ASN A 153 2.89 -1.70 4.45
CA ASN A 153 3.29 -1.23 3.12
C ASN A 153 2.23 -1.51 2.05
N GLN A 154 1.61 -2.69 2.07
CA GLN A 154 0.51 -3.00 1.14
C GLN A 154 -0.75 -2.16 1.43
N GLY A 155 -1.05 -1.96 2.72
CA GLY A 155 -2.08 -1.06 3.23
C GLY A 155 -1.92 0.36 2.72
N ALA A 156 -0.74 0.96 2.92
CA ALA A 156 -0.43 2.32 2.50
C ALA A 156 -0.69 2.55 1.01
N ARG A 157 -0.37 1.57 0.16
CA ARG A 157 -0.64 1.64 -1.30
C ARG A 157 -2.14 1.71 -1.62
N ARG A 158 -2.96 0.90 -0.96
CA ARG A 158 -4.42 0.92 -1.18
C ARG A 158 -5.08 2.14 -0.52
N LEU A 159 -4.60 2.55 0.65
CA LEU A 159 -5.07 3.76 1.31
C LEU A 159 -4.84 4.98 0.42
N ARG A 160 -3.63 5.12 -0.12
CA ARG A 160 -3.30 6.15 -1.10
C ARG A 160 -4.29 6.14 -2.27
N ALA A 161 -4.55 4.97 -2.85
CA ALA A 161 -5.52 4.85 -3.94
C ALA A 161 -6.96 5.22 -3.53
N CYS A 162 -7.36 4.96 -2.29
CA CYS A 162 -8.66 5.37 -1.77
C CYS A 162 -8.73 6.89 -1.61
N ILE A 163 -7.73 7.51 -0.98
CA ILE A 163 -7.65 8.96 -0.81
C ILE A 163 -7.70 9.67 -2.17
N LEU A 164 -6.83 9.26 -3.11
CA LEU A 164 -6.78 9.86 -4.45
C LEU A 164 -8.05 9.59 -5.27
N GLY A 165 -8.86 8.60 -4.90
CA GLY A 165 -10.17 8.35 -5.51
C GLY A 165 -11.30 9.19 -4.93
N ILE A 166 -11.05 9.92 -3.83
CA ILE A 166 -11.99 10.84 -3.18
C ILE A 166 -11.65 12.30 -3.50
N ILE A 167 -10.37 12.65 -3.47
CA ILE A 167 -9.93 14.03 -3.74
C ILE A 167 -10.08 14.37 -5.23
N PRO A 168 -10.59 15.56 -5.59
CA PRO A 168 -10.62 16.02 -6.98
C PRO A 168 -9.23 15.99 -7.64
N GLY A 169 -9.17 15.56 -8.90
CA GLY A 169 -7.89 15.33 -9.60
C GLY A 169 -7.05 16.60 -9.78
N ASP A 170 -7.69 17.74 -10.03
CA ASP A 170 -7.06 19.05 -10.16
C ASP A 170 -6.39 19.52 -8.85
N VAL A 171 -6.98 19.18 -7.70
CA VAL A 171 -6.38 19.44 -6.37
C VAL A 171 -5.10 18.63 -6.19
N VAL A 172 -5.13 17.35 -6.58
CA VAL A 172 -3.96 16.46 -6.52
C VAL A 172 -2.85 16.95 -7.45
N GLU A 173 -3.19 17.29 -8.70
CA GLU A 173 -2.25 17.81 -9.70
C GLU A 173 -1.60 19.11 -9.24
N ALA A 174 -2.38 20.04 -8.69
CA ALA A 174 -1.87 21.29 -8.13
C ALA A 174 -0.92 21.05 -6.95
N ALA A 175 -1.24 20.11 -6.07
CA ALA A 175 -0.39 19.73 -4.94
C ALA A 175 0.96 19.15 -5.41
N VAL A 176 0.94 18.23 -6.39
CA VAL A 176 2.16 17.66 -7.00
C VAL A 176 3.02 18.76 -7.61
N LYS A 177 2.42 19.62 -8.44
CA LYS A 177 3.12 20.75 -9.07
C LYS A 177 3.75 21.68 -8.03
N LYS A 178 3.03 21.98 -6.95
CA LYS A 178 3.53 22.84 -5.87
C LYS A 178 4.72 22.22 -5.13
N CYS A 179 4.72 20.91 -4.90
CA CYS A 179 5.88 20.22 -4.35
C CYS A 179 7.08 20.30 -5.31
N GLU A 180 6.88 20.11 -6.61
CA GLU A 180 7.96 20.25 -7.60
C GLU A 180 8.54 21.67 -7.62
N GLU A 181 7.69 22.69 -7.65
CA GLU A 181 8.11 24.10 -7.54
C GLU A 181 8.92 24.37 -6.28
N THR A 182 8.51 23.77 -5.16
CA THR A 182 9.17 23.92 -3.86
C THR A 182 10.57 23.33 -3.87
N LEU A 183 10.77 22.18 -4.52
CA LEU A 183 12.10 21.58 -4.65
C LEU A 183 13.02 22.35 -5.59
N ILE A 184 12.46 22.92 -6.66
CA ILE A 184 13.24 23.71 -7.63
C ILE A 184 13.64 25.06 -7.04
N ASN A 185 12.73 25.73 -6.34
CA ASN A 185 12.94 27.11 -5.87
C ASN A 185 13.47 27.19 -4.41
N GLY A 186 13.30 26.14 -3.62
CA GLY A 186 13.67 26.09 -2.19
C GLY A 186 15.07 25.53 -1.91
N GLU A 187 15.96 25.59 -2.89
CA GLU A 187 17.30 25.03 -2.78
C GLU A 187 18.36 26.14 -2.73
N GLU A 188 19.05 26.21 -1.60
CA GLU A 188 20.06 27.25 -1.31
C GLU A 188 21.47 26.81 -1.72
N LYS A 189 21.70 25.49 -1.77
CA LYS A 189 23.01 24.94 -2.13
C LYS A 189 23.24 25.03 -3.64
N PRO A 190 24.49 25.26 -4.09
CA PRO A 190 24.87 25.13 -5.48
C PRO A 190 24.51 23.74 -6.03
N LEU A 191 24.02 23.68 -7.26
CA LEU A 191 23.60 22.45 -7.92
C LEU A 191 24.68 21.35 -7.90
N ILE A 192 25.95 21.75 -8.12
CA ILE A 192 27.09 20.84 -8.13
C ILE A 192 27.29 20.12 -6.78
N ASP A 193 27.05 20.81 -5.67
CA ASP A 193 27.20 20.25 -4.33
C ASP A 193 26.11 19.22 -4.06
N LEU A 194 24.87 19.50 -4.49
CA LEU A 194 23.73 18.61 -4.36
C LEU A 194 23.88 17.33 -5.19
N VAL A 195 24.38 17.45 -6.43
CA VAL A 195 24.66 16.30 -7.30
C VAL A 195 25.70 15.40 -6.65
N ARG A 196 26.75 15.98 -6.08
CA ARG A 196 27.78 15.23 -5.34
C ARG A 196 27.21 14.57 -4.08
N GLU A 197 26.42 15.28 -3.28
CA GLU A 197 25.76 14.72 -2.09
C GLU A 197 24.85 13.54 -2.44
N MET A 198 23.98 13.72 -3.44
CA MET A 198 23.07 12.67 -3.91
C MET A 198 23.83 11.44 -4.41
N SER A 199 24.86 11.65 -5.23
CA SER A 199 25.67 10.55 -5.77
C SER A 199 26.39 9.77 -4.66
N ASN A 200 26.89 10.46 -3.63
CA ASN A 200 27.48 9.83 -2.46
C ASN A 200 26.48 8.99 -1.67
N ILE A 201 25.23 9.46 -1.53
CA ILE A 201 24.15 8.70 -0.86
C ILE A 201 23.85 7.43 -1.65
N PHE A 202 23.64 7.54 -2.97
CA PHE A 202 23.41 6.39 -3.84
C PHE A 202 24.54 5.35 -3.79
N GLN A 203 25.79 5.80 -3.77
CA GLN A 203 26.94 4.91 -3.62
C GLN A 203 27.00 4.24 -2.25
N LYS A 204 26.75 4.96 -1.16
CA LYS A 204 26.85 4.42 0.21
C LYS A 204 25.71 3.48 0.57
N GLU A 205 24.47 3.85 0.25
CA GLU A 205 23.28 3.10 0.68
C GLU A 205 22.91 2.00 -0.31
N PHE A 206 23.11 2.23 -1.60
CA PHE A 206 22.68 1.30 -2.65
C PHE A 206 23.83 0.77 -3.50
N GLY A 207 25.08 1.19 -3.28
CA GLY A 207 26.22 0.75 -4.10
C GLY A 207 26.06 1.12 -5.58
N VAL A 208 25.37 2.24 -5.88
CA VAL A 208 25.17 2.74 -7.24
C VAL A 208 26.25 3.78 -7.54
N PRO A 209 27.17 3.52 -8.49
CA PRO A 209 28.26 4.44 -8.81
C PRO A 209 27.77 5.59 -9.70
N LEU A 210 28.51 6.71 -9.68
CA LEU A 210 28.15 7.94 -10.40
C LEU A 210 27.96 7.67 -11.90
N GLU A 211 28.78 6.82 -12.49
CA GLU A 211 28.71 6.46 -13.92
C GLU A 211 27.37 5.81 -14.29
N ALA A 212 26.78 5.02 -13.38
CA ALA A 212 25.48 4.42 -13.61
C ALA A 212 24.36 5.46 -13.52
N ILE A 213 24.50 6.46 -12.63
CA ILE A 213 23.58 7.59 -12.51
C ILE A 213 23.64 8.47 -13.78
N GLU A 214 24.85 8.83 -14.23
CA GLU A 214 25.06 9.60 -15.46
C GLU A 214 24.45 8.90 -16.68
N LYS A 215 24.67 7.59 -16.80
CA LYS A 215 24.09 6.78 -17.88
C LYS A 215 22.55 6.77 -17.83
N PHE A 216 21.97 6.68 -16.64
CA PHE A 216 20.53 6.70 -16.44
C PHE A 216 19.88 8.05 -16.77
N ILE A 217 20.54 9.15 -16.41
CA ILE A 217 20.08 10.50 -16.76
C ILE A 217 20.32 10.78 -18.25
N GLY A 218 21.41 10.25 -18.83
CA GLY A 218 21.78 10.42 -20.23
C GLY A 218 22.73 11.58 -20.49
N CYS A 219 23.31 12.17 -19.44
CA CYS A 219 24.31 13.22 -19.54
C CYS A 219 25.32 13.13 -18.40
N LYS A 220 26.39 13.92 -18.49
CA LYS A 220 27.41 14.02 -17.44
C LYS A 220 26.89 14.82 -16.24
N SER A 221 27.39 14.50 -15.05
CA SER A 221 26.94 15.08 -13.78
C SER A 221 27.08 16.61 -13.72
N GLU A 222 28.02 17.19 -14.47
CA GLU A 222 28.17 18.64 -14.60
C GLU A 222 27.03 19.31 -15.39
N ALA A 223 26.30 18.53 -16.21
CA ALA A 223 25.17 18.98 -17.02
C ALA A 223 23.81 18.66 -16.39
N PHE A 224 23.77 18.15 -15.15
CA PHE A 224 22.52 17.87 -14.46
C PHE A 224 21.75 19.15 -14.20
N SER A 225 20.43 19.03 -14.21
CA SER A 225 19.50 20.09 -13.81
C SER A 225 18.87 19.80 -12.45
N MET A 226 18.20 20.79 -11.86
CA MET A 226 17.38 20.56 -10.66
C MET A 226 16.30 19.51 -10.87
N LYS A 227 15.77 19.37 -12.09
CA LYS A 227 14.78 18.32 -12.41
C LYS A 227 15.39 16.92 -12.31
N ASP A 228 16.65 16.76 -12.71
CA ASP A 228 17.36 15.49 -12.59
C ASP A 228 17.57 15.12 -11.13
N LEU A 229 17.93 16.09 -10.29
CA LEU A 229 18.01 15.87 -8.84
C LEU A 229 16.67 15.48 -8.21
N VAL A 230 15.59 16.16 -8.57
CA VAL A 230 14.24 15.80 -8.10
C VAL A 230 13.91 14.36 -8.51
N ARG A 231 14.24 13.97 -9.74
CA ARG A 231 14.06 12.59 -10.22
C ARG A 231 14.90 11.59 -9.43
N LEU A 232 16.16 11.90 -9.14
CA LEU A 232 17.02 11.04 -8.30
C LEU A 232 16.47 10.90 -6.88
N ARG A 233 15.90 11.96 -6.29
CA ARG A 233 15.21 11.89 -4.98
C ARG A 233 14.00 10.95 -5.02
N ARG A 234 13.19 10.99 -6.09
CA ARG A 234 12.05 10.06 -6.27
C ARG A 234 12.49 8.60 -6.32
N ILE A 235 13.60 8.34 -7.01
CA ILE A 235 14.20 7.00 -7.11
C ILE A 235 14.72 6.58 -5.75
N TYR A 236 15.45 7.46 -5.05
CA TYR A 236 15.92 7.22 -3.69
C TYR A 236 14.79 6.77 -2.76
N SER A 237 13.67 7.51 -2.71
CA SER A 237 12.50 7.12 -1.90
C SER A 237 11.94 5.75 -2.31
N SER A 238 11.87 5.47 -3.62
CA SER A 238 11.33 4.21 -4.12
C SER A 238 12.23 3.01 -3.80
N LEU A 239 13.55 3.20 -3.75
CA LEU A 239 14.53 2.19 -3.32
C LEU A 239 14.47 1.99 -1.80
N HIS A 240 14.45 3.08 -1.04
CA HIS A 240 14.39 3.05 0.42
C HIS A 240 13.10 2.37 0.92
N ASP A 241 11.97 2.60 0.26
CA ASP A 241 10.68 1.99 0.60
C ASP A 241 10.53 0.56 0.07
N GLY A 242 11.56 0.00 -0.59
CA GLY A 242 11.54 -1.35 -1.15
C GLY A 242 10.53 -1.54 -2.29
N MET A 243 10.10 -0.45 -2.92
CA MET A 243 9.11 -0.47 -4.02
C MET A 243 9.73 -0.95 -5.33
N ALA A 244 11.03 -0.76 -5.47
CA ALA A 244 11.83 -1.18 -6.61
C ALA A 244 13.25 -1.50 -6.14
N LYS A 245 14.02 -2.18 -6.99
CA LYS A 245 15.43 -2.48 -6.78
C LYS A 245 16.29 -1.54 -7.60
N ARG A 246 17.53 -1.33 -7.17
CA ARG A 246 18.48 -0.47 -7.89
C ARG A 246 18.74 -0.97 -9.31
N GLU A 247 18.72 -2.30 -9.50
CA GLU A 247 18.89 -2.94 -10.81
C GLU A 247 17.72 -2.66 -11.76
N ASP A 248 16.58 -2.20 -11.25
CA ASP A 248 15.44 -1.83 -12.09
C ASP A 248 15.66 -0.44 -12.75
N TYR A 249 16.55 0.40 -12.21
CA TYR A 249 16.86 1.73 -12.75
C TYR A 249 18.24 1.82 -13.37
N PHE A 250 19.24 1.23 -12.72
CA PHE A 250 20.65 1.45 -13.05
C PHE A 250 21.26 0.20 -13.65
N GLU A 251 21.90 0.37 -14.81
CA GLU A 251 22.72 -0.67 -15.43
C GLU A 251 24.05 -0.78 -14.67
N LEU A 252 24.07 -1.61 -13.63
CA LEU A 252 25.27 -1.88 -12.85
C LEU A 252 26.08 -2.97 -13.55
N SER A 253 27.32 -2.65 -13.92
CA SER A 253 28.26 -3.64 -14.47
C SER A 253 28.68 -4.63 -13.38
N ILE A 254 27.88 -5.67 -13.20
CA ILE A 254 28.21 -6.86 -12.41
C ILE A 254 28.05 -8.04 -13.36
N ALA A 255 29.12 -8.81 -13.58
CA ALA A 255 29.08 -10.03 -14.39
C ALA A 255 27.96 -10.96 -13.90
N GLU A 256 27.05 -11.33 -14.80
CA GLU A 256 25.99 -12.30 -14.52
C GLU A 256 26.56 -13.71 -14.29
N PRO A 257 25.95 -14.50 -13.38
CA PRO A 257 25.72 -15.91 -13.65
C PRO A 257 24.35 -16.05 -14.33
N ALA A 258 24.36 -16.70 -15.48
CA ALA A 258 23.25 -16.91 -16.40
C ALA A 258 22.03 -17.65 -15.79
N GLY A 259 20.85 -17.34 -16.34
CA GLY A 259 19.73 -18.30 -16.46
C GLY A 259 18.52 -18.03 -15.57
N GLY A 260 17.55 -17.25 -16.06
CA GLY A 260 16.20 -17.17 -15.51
C GLY A 260 15.25 -18.02 -16.34
N VAL A 261 14.70 -19.08 -15.76
CA VAL A 261 13.51 -19.77 -16.29
C VAL A 261 12.33 -19.26 -15.48
N GLU A 262 11.29 -18.80 -16.18
CA GLU A 262 9.99 -18.43 -15.61
C GLU A 262 9.42 -19.59 -14.81
N GLY A 263 9.04 -19.34 -13.56
CA GLY A 263 8.42 -20.31 -12.68
C GLY A 263 7.14 -19.74 -12.09
N ASP A 264 6.02 -20.36 -12.45
CA ASP A 264 4.68 -20.10 -11.94
C ASP A 264 4.65 -19.87 -10.42
N VAL A 265 3.91 -18.83 -10.04
CA VAL A 265 3.65 -18.44 -8.66
C VAL A 265 2.78 -19.51 -8.00
N LYS A 266 3.36 -20.34 -7.13
CA LYS A 266 2.60 -21.16 -6.17
C LYS A 266 2.70 -20.57 -4.76
N ASN A 267 1.55 -20.45 -4.12
CA ASN A 267 1.42 -20.01 -2.74
C ASN A 267 1.94 -21.13 -1.81
N PRO A 268 2.97 -20.90 -0.99
CA PRO A 268 3.53 -21.92 -0.09
C PRO A 268 2.58 -22.41 1.01
N PHE A 269 1.40 -21.79 1.15
CA PHE A 269 0.38 -22.12 2.15
C PHE A 269 -0.80 -22.95 1.60
N GLU A 270 -0.83 -23.28 0.30
CA GLU A 270 -1.77 -24.30 -0.20
C GLU A 270 -1.32 -25.70 0.27
N GLY A 271 -1.82 -26.16 1.41
CA GLY A 271 -1.59 -27.55 1.82
C GLY A 271 -1.77 -27.93 3.28
N LYS A 272 -2.50 -27.17 4.10
CA LYS A 272 -2.87 -27.65 5.44
C LYS A 272 -4.33 -27.39 5.76
N GLU A 273 -5.20 -28.23 5.20
CA GLU A 273 -6.40 -28.72 5.89
C GLU A 273 -7.03 -29.88 5.09
N GLU A 274 -6.72 -31.13 5.46
CA GLU A 274 -7.67 -32.24 5.31
C GLU A 274 -7.54 -33.16 6.53
N LYS A 275 -8.53 -33.09 7.43
CA LYS A 275 -8.78 -34.16 8.41
C LYS A 275 -9.37 -35.37 7.66
N PRO A 276 -8.94 -36.61 7.97
CA PRO A 276 -9.48 -37.78 7.28
C PRO A 276 -10.93 -38.04 7.70
N LYS A 277 -11.83 -38.15 6.70
CA LYS A 277 -13.19 -38.70 6.85
C LYS A 277 -13.11 -40.21 7.15
N PRO A 278 -13.89 -40.77 8.09
CA PRO A 278 -13.97 -42.21 8.26
C PRO A 278 -14.78 -42.84 7.10
N ALA A 279 -14.17 -43.81 6.42
CA ALA A 279 -14.77 -44.57 5.33
C ALA A 279 -15.88 -45.50 5.84
N GLY A 280 -17.07 -45.39 5.24
CA GLY A 280 -18.18 -46.31 5.43
C GLY A 280 -17.88 -47.69 4.86
N LYS A 281 -18.17 -48.73 5.64
CA LYS A 281 -18.25 -50.12 5.15
C LYS A 281 -19.55 -50.29 4.36
N GLY A 282 -19.40 -50.71 3.11
CA GLY A 282 -20.48 -50.94 2.16
C GLY A 282 -21.41 -52.09 2.56
N VAL A 283 -22.70 -51.87 2.31
CA VAL A 283 -23.75 -52.88 2.29
C VAL A 283 -23.70 -53.56 0.91
N LYS A 284 -23.47 -54.87 0.88
CA LYS A 284 -23.73 -55.71 -0.29
C LYS A 284 -25.23 -55.97 -0.41
N ARG A 285 -25.79 -55.74 -1.59
CA ARG A 285 -27.05 -56.32 -2.06
C ARG A 285 -26.75 -56.92 -3.43
N ASP A 286 -26.99 -58.21 -3.56
CA ASP A 286 -27.40 -58.86 -4.80
C ASP A 286 -28.35 -60.01 -4.42
N GLU A 287 -29.30 -60.24 -5.32
CA GLU A 287 -30.61 -60.84 -5.14
C GLU A 287 -30.64 -62.38 -5.21
N ALA A 288 -31.80 -62.91 -4.77
CA ALA A 288 -32.56 -64.01 -5.37
C ALA A 288 -32.35 -65.49 -4.96
N GLU A 289 -33.53 -66.12 -4.77
CA GLU A 289 -33.92 -67.52 -5.02
C GLU A 289 -33.93 -68.60 -3.91
N SER A 290 -35.16 -68.87 -3.46
CA SER A 290 -35.85 -70.18 -3.50
C SER A 290 -35.82 -71.11 -2.28
N LYS A 291 -37.05 -71.56 -1.96
CA LYS A 291 -37.53 -72.65 -1.10
C LYS A 291 -37.58 -72.43 0.42
#